data_AF-A0A533VA50-F1
#
_entry.id   AF-A0A533VA50-F1
#
_cell.length_a   1.000
_cell.length_b   1.000
_cell.length_c   1.000
_cell.angle_alpha   90.00
_cell.angle_beta   90.00
_cell.angle_gamma   90.00
#
_symmetry.space_group_name_H-M   'P 1'
#
loop_
_entity.id
_entity.type
_entity.pdbx_description
1 polymer ?
#
loop_
_entity_poly.entity_id
_entity_poly.type
_entity_poly.pdbx_seq_one_letter_code
_entity_poly.pdbx_strand_id
1 'polypeptide(L)'
;MINITVLQSMLSTTEIKSPSPNQMKTLTLTDLVIMNKLSVSFREQIEKYVDVDPFTTHDPFHENDDYEYSLILDKTNTSRVVSILATKKEFTSQISWDSLLGNQFVRLSISKTEAGALKYELMPKDTNNFYPFRQSTRISGYIMFAYQICGLHQ
;
A
#
# COMPACT_ATOMS: atom_id res chain seq x y z
N MET A 1 31.62 -20.37 29.12
CA MET A 1 30.61 -20.93 28.19
C MET A 1 29.70 -19.79 27.77
N ILE A 2 29.79 -19.36 26.51
CA ILE A 2 28.92 -18.32 25.97
C ILE A 2 27.56 -18.98 25.68
N ASN A 3 26.51 -18.44 26.28
CA ASN A 3 25.16 -18.98 26.18
C ASN A 3 24.59 -18.70 24.78
N ILE A 4 24.51 -19.74 23.94
CA ILE A 4 24.15 -19.66 22.52
C ILE A 4 22.71 -19.15 22.32
N THR A 5 21.87 -19.19 23.35
CA THR A 5 20.48 -18.71 23.33
C THR A 5 20.35 -17.19 23.15
N VAL A 6 21.38 -16.41 23.54
CA VAL A 6 21.34 -14.93 23.39
C VAL A 6 21.68 -14.50 21.95
N LEU A 7 22.31 -15.36 21.15
CA LEU A 7 22.63 -15.05 19.75
C LEU A 7 21.45 -15.24 18.79
N GLN A 8 20.41 -15.99 19.18
CA GLN A 8 19.22 -16.16 18.35
C GLN A 8 18.22 -14.99 18.44
N SER A 9 18.36 -14.09 19.42
CA SER A 9 17.52 -12.88 19.53
C SER A 9 18.05 -11.69 18.72
N MET A 10 19.11 -11.89 17.92
CA MET A 10 19.64 -10.89 16.99
C MET A 10 19.37 -11.27 15.51
N LEU A 11 18.26 -11.97 15.24
CA LEU A 11 17.66 -11.92 13.91
C LEU A 11 17.16 -10.48 13.73
N SER A 12 17.99 -9.67 13.07
CA SER A 12 17.68 -8.32 12.66
C SER A 12 16.30 -8.28 12.02
N THR A 13 15.29 -7.83 12.77
CA THR A 13 14.09 -7.26 12.20
C THR A 13 14.55 -5.98 11.53
N THR A 14 15.06 -6.08 10.31
CA THR A 14 15.22 -4.90 9.45
C THR A 14 13.85 -4.27 9.39
N GLU A 15 13.70 -3.17 10.13
CA GLU A 15 12.49 -2.38 10.19
C GLU A 15 12.13 -2.03 8.73
N ILE A 16 10.96 -2.50 8.30
CA ILE A 16 10.53 -2.30 6.91
C ILE A 16 10.26 -0.81 6.75
N LYS A 17 11.13 -0.13 6.02
CA LYS A 17 11.02 1.31 5.78
C LYS A 17 10.15 1.57 4.56
N SER A 18 9.40 2.66 4.62
CA SER A 18 8.67 3.15 3.47
C SER A 18 9.67 3.46 2.35
N PRO A 19 9.37 3.11 1.08
CA PRO A 19 10.13 3.66 -0.02
C PRO A 19 10.09 5.19 0.02
N SER A 20 11.19 5.81 -0.39
CA SER A 20 11.26 7.24 -0.60
C SER A 20 10.73 7.61 -1.99
N PRO A 21 10.22 8.85 -2.18
CA PRO A 21 9.89 9.40 -3.49
C PRO A 21 11.00 9.22 -4.54
N ASN A 22 12.27 9.41 -4.15
CA ASN A 22 13.41 9.23 -5.06
C ASN A 22 13.60 7.77 -5.50
N GLN A 23 13.27 6.78 -4.67
CA GLN A 23 13.31 5.38 -5.08
C GLN A 23 12.26 5.07 -6.14
N MET A 24 11.10 5.74 -6.11
CA MET A 24 10.05 5.55 -7.13
C MET A 24 10.54 5.95 -8.53
N LYS A 25 11.41 6.97 -8.63
CA LYS A 25 12.03 7.41 -9.89
C LYS A 25 13.01 6.39 -10.47
N THR A 26 13.51 5.47 -9.65
CA THR A 26 14.48 4.44 -10.05
C THR A 26 13.84 3.10 -10.40
N LEU A 27 12.51 3.00 -10.39
CA LEU A 27 11.80 1.77 -10.72
C LEU A 27 12.06 1.38 -12.18
N THR A 28 12.45 0.12 -12.37
CA THR A 28 12.68 -0.43 -13.70
C THR A 28 11.36 -0.83 -14.36
N LEU A 29 11.36 -1.04 -15.68
CA LEU A 29 10.21 -1.63 -16.37
C LEU A 29 9.81 -2.99 -15.77
N THR A 30 10.78 -3.80 -15.35
CA THR A 30 10.53 -5.07 -14.66
C THR A 30 9.80 -4.86 -13.35
N ASP A 31 10.19 -3.86 -12.56
CA ASP A 31 9.51 -3.53 -11.30
C ASP A 31 8.06 -3.10 -11.55
N LEU A 32 7.81 -2.27 -12.57
CA LEU A 32 6.47 -1.84 -12.95
C LEU A 32 5.58 -3.01 -13.38
N VAL A 33 6.11 -3.95 -14.17
CA VAL A 33 5.37 -5.16 -14.57
C VAL A 33 5.06 -6.04 -13.36
N ILE A 34 6.00 -6.20 -12.43
CA ILE A 34 5.78 -6.95 -11.19
C ILE A 34 4.72 -6.25 -10.34
N MET A 35 4.86 -4.94 -10.09
CA MET A 35 3.89 -4.13 -9.34
C MET A 35 2.49 -4.24 -9.93
N ASN A 36 2.36 -4.18 -11.26
CA ASN A 36 1.07 -4.34 -11.93
C ASN A 36 0.44 -5.72 -11.63
N LYS A 37 1.20 -6.81 -11.85
CA LYS A 37 0.72 -8.19 -11.58
C LYS A 37 0.35 -8.39 -10.10
N LEU A 38 1.21 -7.93 -9.20
CA LEU A 38 0.97 -7.98 -7.76
C LEU A 38 -0.26 -7.18 -7.36
N SER A 39 -0.46 -6.02 -7.97
CA SER A 39 -1.59 -5.13 -7.68
C SER A 39 -2.92 -5.72 -8.18
N VAL A 40 -2.93 -6.41 -9.32
CA VAL A 40 -4.11 -7.16 -9.78
C VAL A 40 -4.43 -8.29 -8.80
N SER A 41 -3.43 -9.10 -8.41
CA SER A 41 -3.63 -10.17 -7.43
C SER A 41 -4.08 -9.64 -6.06
N PHE A 42 -3.53 -8.52 -5.61
CA PHE A 42 -3.95 -7.89 -4.37
C PHE A 42 -5.41 -7.43 -4.41
N ARG A 43 -5.85 -6.85 -5.54
CA ARG A 43 -7.25 -6.47 -5.75
C ARG A 43 -8.18 -7.68 -5.62
N GLU A 44 -7.87 -8.77 -6.31
CA GLU A 44 -8.65 -10.02 -6.24
C GLU A 44 -8.70 -10.61 -4.81
N GLN A 45 -7.64 -10.39 -4.01
CA GLN A 45 -7.57 -10.87 -2.64
C GLN A 45 -8.39 -10.00 -1.68
N ILE A 46 -8.28 -8.67 -1.77
CA ILE A 46 -9.01 -7.74 -0.89
C ILE A 46 -10.51 -7.75 -1.17
N GLU A 47 -10.93 -7.96 -2.41
CA GLU A 47 -12.35 -8.06 -2.81
C GLU A 47 -13.08 -9.26 -2.17
N LYS A 48 -12.36 -10.20 -1.55
CA LYS A 48 -12.96 -11.28 -0.74
C LYS A 48 -13.43 -10.80 0.65
N TYR A 49 -12.97 -9.63 1.08
CA TYR A 49 -13.21 -9.09 2.43
C TYR A 49 -13.98 -7.76 2.40
N VAL A 50 -13.88 -7.01 1.31
CA VAL A 50 -14.53 -5.70 1.13
C VAL A 50 -15.06 -5.56 -0.29
N ASP A 51 -16.07 -4.73 -0.49
CA ASP A 51 -16.53 -4.36 -1.83
C ASP A 51 -15.72 -3.16 -2.32
N VAL A 52 -14.99 -3.28 -3.43
CA VAL A 52 -14.28 -2.17 -4.07
C VAL A 52 -15.18 -1.58 -5.16
N ASP A 53 -15.54 -0.31 -5.04
CA ASP A 53 -16.40 0.37 -6.02
C ASP A 53 -15.69 0.42 -7.41
N PRO A 54 -16.43 0.35 -8.53
CA PRO A 54 -15.83 0.29 -9.87
C PRO A 54 -15.36 1.66 -10.39
N PHE A 55 -15.61 2.74 -9.65
CA PHE A 55 -15.27 4.11 -10.00
C PHE A 55 -14.27 4.69 -9.00
N THR A 56 -13.43 5.61 -9.46
CA THR A 56 -12.51 6.34 -8.59
C THR A 56 -13.12 7.66 -8.10
N THR A 57 -12.52 8.22 -7.06
CA THR A 57 -12.90 9.52 -6.48
C THR A 57 -11.64 10.36 -6.20
N HIS A 58 -11.88 11.56 -5.68
CA HIS A 58 -10.86 12.50 -5.23
C HIS A 58 -9.87 11.84 -4.29
N ASP A 59 -8.61 12.24 -4.41
CA ASP A 59 -7.54 11.74 -3.56
C ASP A 59 -7.83 12.06 -2.08
N PRO A 60 -7.69 11.07 -1.17
CA PRO A 60 -8.02 11.23 0.25
C PRO A 60 -6.88 11.93 1.00
N PHE A 61 -6.36 13.04 0.48
CA PHE A 61 -5.23 13.80 1.03
C PHE A 61 -5.54 15.26 1.33
N HIS A 62 -6.82 15.66 1.33
CA HIS A 62 -7.22 17.02 1.69
C HIS A 62 -6.92 17.33 3.16
N GLU A 63 -6.83 18.61 3.51
CA GLU A 63 -6.49 19.06 4.87
C GLU A 63 -7.39 18.44 5.94
N ASN A 64 -8.69 18.36 5.65
CA ASN A 64 -9.72 17.85 6.57
C ASN A 64 -9.87 16.32 6.58
N ASP A 65 -9.15 15.59 5.72
CA ASP A 65 -9.24 14.14 5.65
C ASP A 65 -8.58 13.49 6.88
N ASP A 66 -9.34 12.73 7.67
CA ASP A 66 -8.83 12.02 8.85
C ASP A 66 -8.84 10.50 8.63
N TYR A 67 -7.88 10.02 7.83
CA TYR A 67 -7.67 8.60 7.55
C TYR A 67 -6.35 8.09 8.15
N GLU A 68 -6.29 6.78 8.37
CA GLU A 68 -5.04 6.07 8.59
C GLU A 68 -4.49 5.62 7.24
N TYR A 69 -3.24 6.00 6.96
CA TYR A 69 -2.59 5.72 5.68
C TYR A 69 -1.65 4.53 5.81
N SER A 70 -1.68 3.65 4.81
CA SER A 70 -0.75 2.52 4.77
C SER A 70 -0.41 2.13 3.34
N LEU A 71 0.80 1.60 3.18
CA LEU A 71 1.27 0.97 1.95
C LEU A 71 1.08 -0.53 2.02
N ILE A 72 0.85 -1.12 0.86
CA ILE A 72 1.02 -2.55 0.63
C ILE A 72 2.22 -2.69 -0.28
N LEU A 73 3.23 -3.41 0.18
CA LEU A 73 4.51 -3.56 -0.49
C LEU A 73 4.73 -5.03 -0.86
N ASP A 74 5.49 -5.26 -1.93
CA ASP A 74 6.06 -6.58 -2.23
C ASP A 74 7.05 -6.97 -1.11
N LYS A 75 6.82 -8.11 -0.46
CA LYS A 75 7.69 -8.60 0.61
C LYS A 75 9.09 -8.98 0.11
N THR A 76 9.25 -9.27 -1.18
CA THR A 76 10.53 -9.60 -1.81
C THR A 76 11.35 -8.37 -2.20
N ASN A 77 10.69 -7.22 -2.37
CA ASN A 77 11.33 -5.93 -2.62
C ASN A 77 10.40 -4.79 -2.19
N THR A 78 10.65 -4.22 -1.01
CA THR A 78 9.80 -3.20 -0.41
C THR A 78 9.84 -1.84 -1.14
N SER A 79 10.69 -1.69 -2.17
CA SER A 79 10.61 -0.54 -3.09
C SER A 79 9.41 -0.63 -4.03
N ARG A 80 8.79 -1.79 -4.18
CA ARG A 80 7.62 -2.00 -5.05
C ARG A 80 6.34 -1.76 -4.26
N VAL A 81 5.77 -0.58 -4.45
CA VAL A 81 4.44 -0.24 -3.92
C VAL A 81 3.38 -0.96 -4.75
N VAL A 82 2.59 -1.80 -4.10
CA VAL A 82 1.47 -2.54 -4.71
C VAL A 82 0.18 -1.74 -4.60
N SER A 83 -0.02 -1.08 -3.45
CA SER A 83 -1.22 -0.28 -3.18
C SER A 83 -0.97 0.77 -2.10
N ILE A 84 -1.73 1.87 -2.16
CA ILE A 84 -1.83 2.87 -1.09
C ILE A 84 -3.27 2.86 -0.57
N LEU A 85 -3.44 2.80 0.74
CA LEU A 85 -4.74 2.82 1.40
C LEU A 85 -4.87 4.04 2.30
N ALA A 86 -6.09 4.58 2.32
CA ALA A 86 -6.57 5.53 3.32
C ALA A 86 -7.81 4.93 3.98
N THR A 87 -7.68 4.47 5.22
CA THR A 87 -8.75 3.76 5.94
C THR A 87 -9.31 4.63 7.06
N LYS A 88 -10.63 4.65 7.24
CA LYS A 88 -11.22 5.31 8.41
C LYS A 88 -10.86 4.53 9.68
N LYS A 89 -10.44 5.24 10.72
CA LYS A 89 -9.98 4.68 12.00
C LYS A 89 -10.91 3.59 12.57
N GLU A 90 -12.23 3.78 12.44
CA GLU A 90 -13.24 2.84 12.96
C GLU A 90 -13.31 1.48 12.22
N PHE A 91 -12.68 1.35 11.05
CA PHE A 91 -12.70 0.13 10.23
C PHE A 91 -11.35 -0.60 10.17
N THR A 92 -10.27 -0.03 10.70
CA THR A 92 -8.92 -0.61 10.59
C THR A 92 -8.81 -2.00 11.22
N SER A 93 -9.58 -2.27 12.28
CA SER A 93 -9.56 -3.54 13.03
C SER A 93 -10.41 -4.66 12.43
N GLN A 94 -11.22 -4.39 11.40
CA GLN A 94 -12.18 -5.35 10.86
C GLN A 94 -11.59 -6.28 9.80
N ILE A 95 -10.43 -5.92 9.22
CA ILE A 95 -9.76 -6.73 8.20
C ILE A 95 -8.67 -7.58 8.87
N SER A 96 -8.71 -8.89 8.66
CA SER A 96 -7.61 -9.79 9.03
C SER A 96 -6.45 -9.61 8.04
N TRP A 97 -5.64 -8.58 8.28
CA TRP A 97 -4.54 -8.21 7.40
C TRP A 97 -3.53 -9.34 7.21
N ASP A 98 -3.22 -10.12 8.23
CA ASP A 98 -2.27 -11.23 8.10
C ASP A 98 -2.74 -12.29 7.09
N SER A 99 -4.03 -12.63 7.11
CA SER A 99 -4.63 -13.58 6.17
C SER A 99 -4.71 -13.02 4.75
N LEU A 100 -4.94 -11.71 4.63
CA LEU A 100 -5.07 -11.01 3.35
C LEU A 100 -3.71 -10.78 2.69
N LEU A 101 -2.68 -10.46 3.46
CA LEU A 101 -1.33 -10.16 2.96
C LEU A 101 -0.55 -11.45 2.67
N GLY A 102 -0.80 -12.49 3.46
CA GLY A 102 -0.13 -13.78 3.35
C GLY A 102 1.39 -13.67 3.36
N ASN A 103 2.05 -14.45 2.51
CA ASN A 103 3.51 -14.44 2.38
C ASN A 103 4.03 -13.47 1.32
N GLN A 104 3.14 -12.83 0.57
CA GLN A 104 3.50 -12.03 -0.61
C GLN A 104 3.62 -10.54 -0.29
N PHE A 105 2.80 -10.06 0.64
CA PHE A 105 2.70 -8.64 0.93
C PHE A 105 3.12 -8.31 2.35
N VAL A 106 3.48 -7.05 2.54
CA VAL A 106 3.60 -6.44 3.86
C VAL A 106 2.86 -5.12 3.87
N ARG A 107 2.19 -4.84 4.98
CA ARG A 107 1.53 -3.56 5.23
C ARG A 107 2.41 -2.68 6.09
N LEU A 108 2.58 -1.42 5.68
CA LEU A 108 3.33 -0.43 6.43
C LEU A 108 2.50 0.82 6.65
N SER A 109 2.29 1.21 7.91
CA SER A 109 1.64 2.47 8.24
C SER A 109 2.57 3.65 7.92
N ILE A 110 2.02 4.70 7.33
CA ILE A 110 2.76 5.91 6.94
C ILE A 110 1.92 7.16 7.25
N SER A 111 2.54 8.34 7.22
CA SER A 111 1.82 9.60 7.35
C SER A 111 1.05 9.97 6.08
N LYS A 112 0.05 10.87 6.21
CA LYS A 112 -0.68 11.48 5.08
C LYS A 112 0.31 12.09 4.07
N THR A 113 1.28 12.85 4.57
CA THR A 113 2.28 13.55 3.74
C THR A 113 3.14 12.58 2.94
N GLU A 114 3.59 11.48 3.56
CA GLU A 114 4.35 10.43 2.86
C GLU A 114 3.50 9.73 1.80
N ALA A 115 2.24 9.43 2.11
CA ALA A 115 1.33 8.78 1.17
C ALA A 115 1.07 9.65 -0.06
N GLY A 116 0.82 10.95 0.15
CA GLY A 116 0.66 11.91 -0.94
C GLY A 116 1.92 12.07 -1.79
N ALA A 117 3.10 12.14 -1.17
CA ALA A 117 4.37 12.24 -1.89
C ALA A 117 4.65 10.99 -2.74
N LEU A 118 4.37 9.80 -2.21
CA LEU A 118 4.51 8.55 -2.97
C LEU A 118 3.49 8.44 -4.11
N LYS A 119 2.23 8.83 -3.87
CA LYS A 119 1.21 8.89 -4.92
C LYS A 119 1.65 9.80 -6.05
N TYR A 120 2.19 10.97 -5.73
CA TYR A 120 2.64 11.95 -6.71
C TYR A 120 3.70 11.37 -7.66
N GLU A 121 4.71 10.69 -7.12
CA GLU A 121 5.78 10.09 -7.94
C GLU A 121 5.32 8.87 -8.76
N LEU A 122 4.41 8.06 -8.19
CA LEU A 122 3.87 6.89 -8.89
C LEU A 122 2.84 7.27 -9.97
N MET A 123 2.14 8.40 -9.79
CA MET A 123 1.07 8.86 -10.67
C MET A 123 1.19 10.39 -10.86
N PRO A 124 2.14 10.86 -11.70
CA PRO A 124 2.42 12.27 -11.95
C PRO A 124 1.23 13.13 -12.35
N LYS A 125 0.25 12.51 -13.00
CA LYS A 125 -0.92 13.21 -13.52
C LYS A 125 -1.92 13.33 -12.39
N ASP A 126 -2.58 14.47 -12.31
CA ASP A 126 -3.70 14.66 -11.39
C ASP A 126 -4.86 13.78 -11.85
N THR A 127 -4.80 12.55 -11.38
CA THR A 127 -5.70 11.47 -11.69
C THR A 127 -6.26 11.02 -10.36
N ASN A 128 -7.59 11.11 -10.27
CA ASN A 128 -8.38 10.57 -9.18
C ASN A 128 -8.28 9.05 -9.30
N ASN A 129 -7.36 8.41 -8.59
CA ASN A 129 -7.06 6.98 -8.73
C ASN A 129 -7.54 6.12 -7.56
N PHE A 130 -8.12 6.74 -6.54
CA PHE A 130 -8.59 6.03 -5.37
C PHE A 130 -9.99 5.47 -5.58
N TYR A 131 -10.14 4.16 -5.47
CA TYR A 131 -11.44 3.49 -5.41
C TYR A 131 -11.94 3.52 -3.96
N PRO A 132 -13.20 3.93 -3.71
CA PRO A 132 -13.84 3.65 -2.44
C PRO A 132 -13.90 2.13 -2.21
N PHE A 133 -13.68 1.68 -0.97
CA PHE A 133 -14.00 0.32 -0.56
C PHE A 133 -14.94 0.31 0.65
N ARG A 134 -15.80 -0.71 0.72
CA ARG A 134 -16.91 -0.79 1.67
C ARG A 134 -16.89 -2.06 2.50
N GLN A 135 -17.31 -1.91 3.75
CA GLN A 135 -17.71 -3.02 4.60
C GLN A 135 -19.15 -2.81 5.05
N SER A 136 -19.99 -3.83 4.86
CA SER A 136 -21.42 -3.76 5.23
C SER A 136 -22.09 -2.48 4.68
N THR A 137 -21.88 -2.19 3.39
CA THR A 137 -22.41 -1.01 2.64
C THR A 137 -21.80 0.37 2.98
N ARG A 138 -21.08 0.51 4.10
CA ARG A 138 -20.44 1.77 4.51
C ARG A 138 -19.08 1.92 3.85
N ILE A 139 -18.75 3.12 3.36
CA ILE A 139 -17.39 3.41 2.86
C ILE A 139 -16.42 3.36 4.04
N SER A 140 -15.56 2.36 4.03
CA SER A 140 -14.55 2.08 5.05
C SER A 140 -13.23 2.78 4.75
N GLY A 141 -13.00 3.13 3.49
CA GLY A 141 -11.83 3.87 3.07
C GLY A 141 -11.69 3.93 1.57
N TYR A 142 -10.47 4.20 1.15
CA TYR A 142 -10.07 4.36 -0.24
C TYR A 142 -8.79 3.59 -0.51
N ILE A 143 -8.69 3.03 -1.71
CA ILE A 143 -7.57 2.22 -2.15
C ILE A 143 -7.13 2.63 -3.56
N MET A 144 -5.84 2.88 -3.71
CA MET A 144 -5.17 3.10 -5.00
C MET A 144 -4.34 1.87 -5.32
N PHE A 145 -4.36 1.45 -6.58
CA PHE A 145 -3.66 0.25 -7.05
C PHE A 145 -2.53 0.61 -8.02
N ALA A 146 -1.37 -0.04 -7.88
CA ALA A 146 -0.22 0.23 -8.74
C ALA A 146 -0.45 -0.17 -10.21
N TYR A 147 -1.43 -1.02 -10.53
CA TYR A 147 -1.76 -1.29 -11.94
C TYR A 147 -2.28 -0.03 -12.68
N GLN A 148 -2.70 1.02 -11.96
CA GLN A 148 -3.17 2.27 -12.55
C GLN A 148 -2.02 3.21 -12.95
N ILE A 149 -0.76 2.86 -12.65
CA ILE A 149 0.42 3.65 -13.02
C ILE A 149 0.47 3.75 -14.55
N CYS A 150 0.32 4.96 -15.07
CA CYS A 150 0.31 5.27 -16.50
C CYS A 150 1.59 5.97 -16.97
N GLY A 151 2.60 6.08 -16.10
CA GLY A 151 3.90 6.70 -16.34
C GLY A 151 4.56 7.09 -15.01
N LEU A 152 5.88 7.22 -14.99
CA LEU A 152 6.64 7.75 -13.86
C LEU A 152 7.11 9.17 -14.18
N HIS A 153 7.38 9.99 -13.16
CA HIS A 153 8.16 11.21 -13.36
C HIS A 153 9.56 10.83 -13.87
N GLN A 154 9.92 11.32 -15.06
CA GLN A 154 11.27 11.26 -15.61
C GLN A 154 12.03 12.54 -15.30
#